data_AF-A0A7C2IIY5-F1
#
_entry.id   AF-A0A7C2IIY5-F1
#
_cell.length_a   1.000
_cell.length_b   1.000
_cell.length_c   1.000
_cell.angle_alpha   90.00
_cell.angle_beta   90.00
_cell.angle_gamma   90.00
#
_symmetry.space_group_name_H-M   'P 1'
#
loop_
_entity.id
_entity.type
_entity.pdbx_description
1 polymer ?
#
loop_
_entity_poly.entity_id
_entity_poly.type
_entity_poly.pdbx_seq_one_letter_code
_entity_poly.pdbx_strand_id
1 'polypeptide(L)'
;QDEIEVRRRQDPSLEPFFSRSKKEPFFVKNLENIQGDERDVIILSVTYAKDANGVMRYNFGPLNGENGWRRLNVLTTRARKSMRVFSSIKGEDINPLYATSQGPQLLRDFLTYAQHGRLNRTIHSVAADTESPFEREVYMELTRRGLKLQPQVGVAGYRIDLGVIDNMLPGRYLCGIGCDGAMYHSSETARDRDRLRQQVLEARGWTIYRLWSTDWFKDREGQIERLLNLIKQAQLSIQAQQLAETEARDRLASLGEAIEQEENESGDTGEAALASNPEKKSLAQAAPYVLAKTPLLYPGQDLNEAPASRISHAINEIVAVEAPLHIKDLASRVAARWGYNVVGSGMMRRIRSVLEDDARTAKILLEGDFVFDSKSAERVAVRSRAGTNIPADRIAPEEYRAAILLALQAGDGIDRKTLVNTVRALFGFSRTGPNLESAIGAAIEGLLADQTIGEGSTGIKLRT
;
A
#
# COMPACT_ATOMS: atom_id res chain seq x y z
N GLN A 1 2.81 -8.42 4.21
CA GLN A 1 3.06 -8.83 2.81
C GLN A 1 3.54 -10.27 2.79
N ASP A 2 4.36 -10.64 3.75
CA ASP A 2 5.03 -11.94 3.89
C ASP A 2 4.07 -13.14 3.80
N GLU A 3 2.95 -13.14 4.51
CA GLU A 3 2.01 -14.28 4.50
C GLU A 3 1.34 -14.53 3.13
N ILE A 4 1.01 -13.46 2.40
CA ILE A 4 0.45 -13.57 1.05
C ILE A 4 1.48 -14.18 0.11
N GLU A 5 2.76 -13.85 0.28
CA GLU A 5 3.84 -14.45 -0.52
C GLU A 5 4.07 -15.91 -0.18
N VAL A 6 3.95 -16.30 1.10
CA VAL A 6 4.03 -17.70 1.53
C VAL A 6 2.89 -18.52 0.90
N ARG A 7 1.63 -18.06 1.02
CA ARG A 7 0.47 -18.72 0.41
C ARG A 7 0.60 -18.86 -1.11
N ARG A 8 1.11 -17.83 -1.80
CA ARG A 8 1.39 -17.88 -3.25
C ARG A 8 2.50 -18.86 -3.64
N ARG A 9 3.44 -19.17 -2.74
CA ARG A 9 4.46 -20.20 -3.00
C ARG A 9 3.90 -21.61 -2.83
N GLN A 10 2.95 -21.77 -1.91
CA GLN A 10 2.28 -23.05 -1.66
C GLN A 10 1.27 -23.38 -2.76
N ASP A 11 0.62 -22.37 -3.34
CA ASP A 11 -0.31 -22.54 -4.46
C ASP A 11 0.09 -21.69 -5.69
N PRO A 12 0.85 -22.27 -6.64
CA PRO A 12 1.25 -21.60 -7.87
C PRO A 12 0.09 -21.21 -8.80
N SER A 13 -1.12 -21.78 -8.62
CA SER A 13 -2.29 -21.46 -9.47
C SER A 13 -2.76 -20.01 -9.30
N LEU A 14 -2.37 -19.36 -8.21
CA LEU A 14 -2.69 -17.97 -7.89
C LEU A 14 -1.83 -16.95 -8.66
N GLU A 15 -0.67 -17.33 -9.19
CA GLU A 15 0.28 -16.39 -9.82
C GLU A 15 -0.29 -15.57 -10.99
N PRO A 16 -1.13 -16.12 -11.89
CA PRO A 16 -1.81 -15.32 -12.93
C PRO A 16 -2.67 -14.19 -12.36
N PHE A 17 -3.21 -14.32 -11.14
CA PHE A 17 -3.99 -13.27 -10.49
C PHE A 17 -3.11 -12.09 -10.06
N PHE A 18 -1.91 -12.36 -9.54
CA PHE A 18 -0.96 -11.36 -9.04
C PHE A 18 -0.02 -10.78 -10.10
N SER A 19 -0.18 -11.17 -11.38
CA SER A 19 0.62 -10.64 -12.47
C SER A 19 0.49 -9.11 -12.59
N ARG A 20 1.64 -8.44 -12.69
CA ARG A 20 1.73 -6.99 -12.89
C ARG A 20 1.51 -6.54 -14.33
N SER A 21 1.39 -7.48 -15.28
CA SER A 21 1.12 -7.15 -16.70
C SER A 21 -0.33 -6.76 -16.97
N LYS A 22 -1.23 -6.90 -15.98
CA LYS A 22 -2.64 -6.51 -16.10
C LYS A 22 -2.79 -4.99 -15.98
N LYS A 23 -3.81 -4.44 -16.65
CA LYS A 23 -4.15 -3.00 -16.61
C LYS A 23 -4.42 -2.50 -15.19
N GLU A 24 -5.05 -3.32 -14.35
CA GLU A 24 -5.31 -3.04 -12.93
C GLU A 24 -4.73 -4.18 -12.06
N PRO A 25 -3.43 -4.17 -11.73
CA PRO A 25 -2.80 -5.26 -11.01
C PRO A 25 -3.26 -5.33 -9.54
N PHE A 26 -3.21 -6.50 -8.94
CA PHE A 26 -3.39 -6.63 -7.49
C PHE A 26 -2.31 -5.84 -6.74
N PHE A 27 -2.68 -5.16 -5.65
CA PHE A 27 -1.73 -4.41 -4.83
C PHE A 27 -1.97 -4.61 -3.33
N VAL A 28 -0.88 -4.50 -2.57
CA VAL A 28 -0.90 -4.36 -1.11
C VAL A 28 -0.08 -3.12 -0.79
N LYS A 29 -0.71 -2.10 -0.22
CA LYS A 29 -0.08 -0.82 0.09
C LYS A 29 -0.53 -0.36 1.48
N ASN A 30 0.35 0.35 2.17
CA ASN A 30 0.03 1.04 3.41
C ASN A 30 -0.73 2.33 3.08
N LEU A 31 -1.44 2.87 4.09
CA LEU A 31 -2.24 4.09 3.98
C LEU A 31 -1.51 5.28 3.32
N GLU A 32 -0.21 5.41 3.59
CA GLU A 32 0.60 6.54 3.10
C GLU A 32 0.93 6.46 1.61
N ASN A 33 0.89 5.24 1.03
CA ASN A 33 1.34 4.97 -0.33
C ASN A 33 0.18 4.77 -1.32
N ILE A 34 -1.06 4.88 -0.84
CA ILE A 34 -2.26 4.81 -1.66
C ILE A 34 -2.53 6.20 -2.24
N GLN A 35 -2.29 6.37 -3.54
CA GLN A 35 -2.52 7.63 -4.22
C GLN A 35 -3.05 7.37 -5.63
N GLY A 36 -4.32 7.70 -5.86
CA GLY A 36 -4.99 7.48 -7.15
C GLY A 36 -5.26 6.00 -7.49
N ASP A 37 -4.79 5.06 -6.68
CA ASP A 37 -5.09 3.63 -6.86
C ASP A 37 -6.53 3.32 -6.46
N GLU A 38 -7.32 2.77 -7.37
CA GLU A 38 -8.70 2.34 -7.09
C GLU A 38 -8.92 0.91 -7.60
N ARG A 39 -9.74 0.13 -6.89
CA ARG A 39 -10.14 -1.21 -7.32
C ARG A 39 -11.62 -1.42 -7.06
N ASP A 40 -12.20 -2.36 -7.79
CA ASP A 40 -13.58 -2.81 -7.56
C ASP A 40 -13.76 -3.26 -6.11
N VAL A 41 -12.82 -4.05 -5.59
CA VAL A 41 -12.82 -4.55 -4.21
C VAL A 41 -11.55 -4.11 -3.50
N ILE A 42 -11.70 -3.51 -2.31
CA ILE A 42 -10.58 -3.19 -1.42
C ILE A 42 -10.70 -4.00 -0.12
N ILE A 43 -9.61 -4.66 0.26
CA ILE A 43 -9.47 -5.30 1.57
C ILE A 43 -8.71 -4.33 2.47
N LEU A 44 -9.38 -3.83 3.50
CA LEU A 44 -8.79 -2.94 4.49
C LEU A 44 -8.44 -3.73 5.76
N SER A 45 -7.16 -3.85 6.06
CA SER A 45 -6.69 -4.32 7.37
C SER A 45 -6.32 -3.13 8.24
N VAL A 46 -6.94 -3.01 9.42
CA VAL A 46 -6.76 -1.87 10.34
C VAL A 46 -5.44 -1.96 11.11
N THR A 47 -4.86 -3.16 11.23
CA THR A 47 -3.56 -3.49 11.86
C THR A 47 -3.32 -2.92 13.27
N TYR A 48 -4.34 -2.37 13.92
CA TYR A 48 -4.31 -1.97 15.32
C TYR A 48 -4.91 -3.07 16.20
N ALA A 49 -4.25 -3.34 17.32
CA ALA A 49 -4.66 -4.35 18.28
C ALA A 49 -4.36 -3.89 19.71
N LYS A 50 -5.09 -4.46 20.66
CA LYS A 50 -4.74 -4.41 22.08
C LYS A 50 -3.44 -5.21 22.30
N ASP A 51 -2.64 -4.81 23.27
CA ASP A 51 -1.46 -5.58 23.65
C ASP A 51 -1.83 -6.87 24.40
N ALA A 52 -0.83 -7.66 24.80
CA ALA A 52 -1.03 -8.92 25.52
C ALA A 52 -1.80 -8.77 26.86
N ASN A 53 -1.82 -7.57 27.44
CA ASN A 53 -2.55 -7.26 28.68
C ASN A 53 -3.95 -6.69 28.39
N GLY A 54 -4.39 -6.67 27.12
CA GLY A 54 -5.67 -6.11 26.71
C GLY A 54 -5.70 -4.58 26.67
N VAL A 55 -4.54 -3.91 26.81
CA VAL A 55 -4.47 -2.45 26.83
C VAL A 55 -4.36 -1.90 25.42
N MET A 56 -5.19 -0.89 25.12
CA MET A 56 -5.18 -0.21 23.82
C MET A 56 -4.20 0.95 23.83
N ARG A 57 -3.32 1.03 22.83
CA ARG A 57 -2.48 2.20 22.58
C ARG A 57 -3.18 3.11 21.57
N TYR A 58 -3.41 4.37 21.94
CA TYR A 58 -4.06 5.38 21.09
C TYR A 58 -3.09 6.04 20.08
N ASN A 59 -2.17 5.25 19.53
CA ASN A 59 -1.24 5.69 18.49
C ASN A 59 -1.63 5.05 17.16
N PHE A 60 -2.47 5.74 16.39
CA PHE A 60 -2.92 5.31 15.06
C PHE A 60 -1.99 5.85 13.95
N GLY A 61 -0.73 6.11 14.29
CA GLY A 61 0.33 6.50 13.35
C GLY A 61 -0.08 7.71 12.48
N PRO A 62 -0.10 7.57 11.14
CA PRO A 62 -0.43 8.67 10.23
C PRO A 62 -1.83 9.25 10.42
N LEU A 63 -2.75 8.51 11.06
CA LEU A 63 -4.09 9.00 11.36
C LEU A 63 -4.10 10.01 12.51
N ASN A 64 -3.15 9.94 13.45
CA ASN A 64 -3.10 10.87 14.58
C ASN A 64 -2.73 12.29 14.17
N GLY A 65 -2.05 12.46 13.02
CA GLY A 65 -1.62 13.76 12.51
C GLY A 65 -2.78 14.64 12.03
N GLU A 66 -2.50 15.92 11.82
CA GLU A 66 -3.48 16.95 11.40
C GLU A 66 -4.25 16.57 10.13
N ASN A 67 -3.60 15.91 9.18
CA ASN A 67 -4.18 15.45 7.92
C ASN A 67 -4.66 13.99 7.94
N GLY A 68 -4.68 13.35 9.11
CA GLY A 68 -5.06 11.94 9.24
C GLY A 68 -6.47 11.63 8.74
N TRP A 69 -7.41 12.56 8.97
CA TRP A 69 -8.78 12.44 8.47
C TRP A 69 -8.87 12.41 6.94
N ARG A 70 -8.01 13.16 6.23
CA ARG A 70 -7.94 13.15 4.76
C ARG A 70 -7.43 11.81 4.27
N ARG A 71 -6.41 11.24 4.95
CA ARG A 71 -5.87 9.92 4.62
C ARG A 71 -6.94 8.83 4.80
N LEU A 72 -7.71 8.89 5.88
CA LEU A 72 -8.82 7.96 6.09
C LEU A 72 -9.87 8.08 4.99
N ASN A 73 -10.29 9.30 4.63
CA ASN A 73 -11.24 9.50 3.53
C ASN A 73 -10.70 8.98 2.20
N VAL A 74 -9.41 9.18 1.91
CA VAL A 74 -8.76 8.62 0.73
C VAL A 74 -8.87 7.09 0.76
N LEU A 75 -8.59 6.45 1.90
CA LEU A 75 -8.65 5.00 2.05
C LEU A 75 -10.06 4.46 1.82
N THR A 76 -11.06 5.03 2.51
CA THR A 76 -12.44 4.55 2.46
C THR A 76 -13.10 4.76 1.09
N THR A 77 -12.55 5.64 0.25
CA THR A 77 -13.09 5.94 -1.09
C THR A 77 -12.35 5.26 -2.25
N ARG A 78 -11.34 4.42 -1.98
CA ARG A 78 -10.62 3.67 -3.04
C ARG A 78 -11.40 2.49 -3.63
N ALA A 79 -12.43 2.03 -2.94
CA ALA A 79 -13.27 0.93 -3.40
C ALA A 79 -14.35 1.45 -4.35
N ARG A 80 -14.42 0.90 -5.58
CA ARG A 80 -15.48 1.25 -6.54
C ARG A 80 -16.77 0.50 -6.30
N LYS A 81 -16.70 -0.75 -5.86
CA LYS A 81 -17.88 -1.61 -5.62
C LYS A 81 -18.02 -2.02 -4.17
N SER A 82 -16.97 -2.56 -3.55
CA SER A 82 -17.06 -3.04 -2.17
C SER A 82 -15.75 -2.94 -1.38
N MET A 83 -15.88 -2.77 -0.06
CA MET A 83 -14.77 -2.77 0.88
C MET A 83 -15.00 -3.80 1.96
N ARG A 84 -14.01 -4.64 2.24
CA ARG A 84 -14.06 -5.60 3.35
C ARG A 84 -13.02 -5.24 4.40
N VAL A 85 -13.50 -4.97 5.61
CA VAL A 85 -12.68 -4.48 6.72
C VAL A 85 -12.33 -5.65 7.66
N PHE A 86 -11.05 -5.80 7.95
CA PHE A 86 -10.50 -6.74 8.92
C PHE A 86 -9.90 -5.92 10.06
N SER A 87 -10.39 -6.14 11.27
CA SER A 87 -9.99 -5.41 12.45
C SER A 87 -9.96 -6.30 13.67
N SER A 88 -8.92 -6.18 14.49
CA SER A 88 -8.81 -6.81 15.81
C SER A 88 -9.39 -5.94 16.92
N ILE A 89 -9.85 -4.73 16.59
CA ILE A 89 -10.48 -3.77 17.51
C ILE A 89 -11.85 -3.36 16.98
N LYS A 90 -12.74 -2.98 17.90
CA LYS A 90 -14.05 -2.39 17.59
C LYS A 90 -13.99 -0.86 17.71
N GLY A 91 -14.97 -0.17 17.14
CA GLY A 91 -15.11 1.29 17.32
C GLY A 91 -15.21 1.70 18.79
N GLU A 92 -15.85 0.86 19.61
CA GLU A 92 -16.01 1.06 21.06
C GLU A 92 -14.68 1.02 21.83
N ASP A 93 -13.66 0.30 21.32
CA ASP A 93 -12.34 0.23 21.95
C ASP A 93 -11.57 1.56 21.80
N ILE A 94 -11.97 2.41 20.85
CA ILE A 94 -11.36 3.72 20.62
C ILE A 94 -12.04 4.75 21.55
N ASN A 95 -11.41 5.02 22.69
CA ASN A 95 -11.89 6.00 23.65
C ASN A 95 -11.67 7.45 23.14
N PRO A 96 -12.73 8.26 22.97
CA PRO A 96 -12.63 9.63 22.45
C PRO A 96 -11.81 10.58 23.34
N LEU A 97 -11.69 10.29 24.63
CA LEU A 97 -10.89 11.10 25.56
C LEU A 97 -9.39 11.04 25.25
N TYR A 98 -8.92 9.91 24.73
CA TYR A 98 -7.52 9.70 24.37
C TYR A 98 -7.28 9.85 22.85
N ALA A 99 -8.30 9.59 22.04
CA ALA A 99 -8.29 9.75 20.59
C ALA A 99 -8.80 11.15 20.19
N THR A 100 -8.02 12.19 20.52
CA THR A 100 -8.47 13.60 20.41
C THR A 100 -8.43 14.17 19.00
N SER A 101 -7.62 13.62 18.09
CA SER A 101 -7.55 14.10 16.73
C SER A 101 -8.68 13.57 15.85
N GLN A 102 -8.99 14.31 14.79
CA GLN A 102 -10.12 14.02 13.90
C GLN A 102 -10.01 12.66 13.19
N GLY A 103 -8.79 12.21 12.86
CA GLY A 103 -8.55 10.93 12.18
C GLY A 103 -9.02 9.72 12.99
N PRO A 104 -8.53 9.51 14.22
CA PRO A 104 -8.98 8.45 15.11
C PRO A 104 -10.47 8.48 15.44
N GLN A 105 -11.08 9.67 15.58
CA GLN A 105 -12.52 9.80 15.79
C GLN A 105 -13.31 9.29 14.58
N LEU A 106 -12.91 9.67 13.37
CA LEU A 106 -13.54 9.15 12.16
C LEU A 106 -13.28 7.65 11.94
N LEU A 107 -12.11 7.14 12.35
CA LEU A 107 -11.83 5.70 12.33
C LEU A 107 -12.80 4.96 13.25
N ARG A 108 -13.04 5.47 14.46
CA ARG A 108 -14.06 4.94 15.38
C ARG A 108 -15.43 4.88 14.72
N ASP A 109 -15.87 5.97 14.11
CA ASP A 109 -17.17 6.04 13.46
C ASP A 109 -17.25 5.06 12.27
N PHE A 110 -16.19 5.00 11.47
CA PHE A 110 -16.07 4.08 10.35
C PHE A 110 -16.12 2.61 10.77
N LEU A 111 -15.41 2.21 11.83
CA LEU A 111 -15.44 0.84 12.33
C LEU A 111 -16.81 0.50 12.94
N THR A 112 -17.43 1.44 13.63
CA THR A 112 -18.78 1.27 14.18
C THR A 112 -19.78 1.03 13.06
N TYR A 113 -19.67 1.80 11.98
CA TYR A 113 -20.48 1.63 10.77
C TYR A 113 -20.19 0.32 10.06
N ALA A 114 -18.92 -0.05 9.86
CA ALA A 114 -18.54 -1.29 9.20
C ALA A 114 -19.06 -2.53 9.95
N GLN A 115 -19.15 -2.48 11.29
CA GLN A 115 -19.64 -3.58 12.12
C GLN A 115 -21.18 -3.67 12.13
N HIS A 116 -21.87 -2.55 12.27
CA HIS A 116 -23.32 -2.55 12.53
C HIS A 116 -24.16 -2.12 11.33
N GLY A 117 -23.53 -1.63 10.26
CA GLY A 117 -24.21 -0.94 9.15
C GLY A 117 -24.86 0.38 9.59
N ARG A 118 -24.55 0.87 10.80
CA ARG A 118 -25.19 2.04 11.41
C ARG A 118 -24.18 3.14 11.68
N LEU A 119 -24.42 4.31 11.11
CA LEU A 119 -23.62 5.50 11.38
C LEU A 119 -24.30 6.27 12.50
N ASN A 120 -23.87 6.06 13.75
CA ASN A 120 -24.36 6.79 14.93
C ASN A 120 -23.75 8.19 14.97
N ARG A 121 -23.90 8.97 13.91
CA ARG A 121 -23.57 10.38 13.96
C ARG A 121 -24.81 11.08 14.48
N THR A 122 -24.65 11.85 15.55
CA THR A 122 -25.67 12.80 15.99
C THR A 122 -25.96 13.68 14.78
N ILE A 123 -27.12 13.45 14.15
CA ILE A 123 -27.67 14.37 13.16
C ILE A 123 -27.73 15.69 13.90
N HIS A 124 -26.90 16.66 13.52
CA HIS A 124 -27.08 18.02 14.01
C HIS A 124 -28.50 18.41 13.60
N SER A 125 -29.39 18.39 14.59
CA SER A 125 -30.68 19.06 14.56
C SER A 125 -30.39 20.54 14.28
N VAL A 126 -31.11 21.31 13.48
CA VAL A 126 -32.56 21.44 13.28
C VAL A 126 -32.69 22.39 12.07
N ALA A 127 -33.50 22.08 11.05
CA ALA A 127 -34.25 23.00 10.14
C ALA A 127 -33.66 24.37 9.65
N ALA A 128 -32.41 24.72 9.95
CA ALA A 128 -31.80 26.05 9.79
C ALA A 128 -30.76 26.09 8.66
N ASP A 129 -30.43 24.93 8.09
CA ASP A 129 -29.43 24.78 7.00
C ASP A 129 -30.07 24.65 5.61
N THR A 130 -31.40 24.73 5.48
CA THR A 130 -32.01 24.84 4.14
C THR A 130 -31.69 26.20 3.55
N GLU A 131 -31.17 26.25 2.34
CA GLU A 131 -30.65 27.47 1.71
C GLU A 131 -31.76 28.24 0.98
N SER A 132 -32.94 27.64 0.82
CA SER A 132 -34.09 28.22 0.13
C SER A 132 -35.43 28.05 0.89
N PRO A 133 -36.35 29.03 0.83
CA PRO A 133 -37.72 28.87 1.31
C PRO A 133 -38.43 27.65 0.71
N PHE A 134 -38.16 27.33 -0.56
CA PHE A 134 -38.72 26.17 -1.24
C PHE A 134 -38.20 24.86 -0.65
N GLU A 135 -36.88 24.74 -0.46
CA GLU A 135 -36.28 23.56 0.22
C GLU A 135 -36.89 23.34 1.60
N ARG A 136 -37.11 24.43 2.34
CA ARG A 136 -37.72 24.38 3.67
C ARG A 136 -39.17 23.88 3.63
N GLU A 137 -39.95 24.31 2.64
CA GLU A 137 -41.32 23.85 2.45
C GLU A 137 -41.36 22.35 2.14
N VAL A 138 -40.52 21.91 1.21
CA VAL A 138 -40.37 20.49 0.83
C VAL A 138 -39.93 19.66 2.03
N TYR A 139 -38.95 20.13 2.80
CA TYR A 139 -38.49 19.49 4.02
C TYR A 139 -39.63 19.28 5.03
N MET A 140 -40.41 20.34 5.31
CA MET A 140 -41.52 20.27 6.26
C MET A 140 -42.61 19.30 5.81
N GLU A 141 -42.99 19.34 4.53
CA GLU A 141 -44.07 18.50 4.00
C GLU A 141 -43.69 17.02 4.02
N LEU A 142 -42.46 16.67 3.60
CA LEU A 142 -41.98 15.29 3.62
C LEU A 142 -41.76 14.78 5.05
N THR A 143 -41.30 15.65 5.96
CA THR A 143 -41.17 15.31 7.38
C THR A 143 -42.53 15.04 8.04
N ARG A 144 -43.57 15.83 7.71
CA ARG A 144 -44.95 15.57 8.18
C ARG A 144 -45.47 14.20 7.75
N ARG A 145 -45.07 13.73 6.57
CA ARG A 145 -45.45 12.42 6.05
C ARG A 145 -44.61 11.26 6.62
N GLY A 146 -43.77 11.54 7.61
CA GLY A 146 -43.03 10.51 8.38
C GLY A 146 -41.65 10.15 7.80
N LEU A 147 -41.16 10.87 6.79
CA LEU A 147 -39.81 10.67 6.27
C LEU A 147 -38.78 11.38 7.16
N LYS A 148 -37.63 10.73 7.36
CA LYS A 148 -36.48 11.36 8.01
C LYS A 148 -35.57 11.95 6.95
N LEU A 149 -35.38 13.26 7.00
CA LEU A 149 -34.57 13.99 6.03
C LEU A 149 -33.35 14.63 6.69
N GLN A 150 -32.24 14.63 5.97
CA GLN A 150 -31.04 15.39 6.31
C GLN A 150 -30.81 16.49 5.27
N PRO A 151 -30.83 17.78 5.66
CA PRO A 151 -30.45 18.86 4.77
C PRO A 151 -28.95 18.84 4.44
N GLN A 152 -28.59 19.38 3.28
CA GLN A 152 -27.22 19.74 2.88
C GLN A 152 -26.20 18.59 3.00
N VAL A 153 -26.53 17.43 2.41
CA VAL A 153 -25.69 16.23 2.46
C VAL A 153 -24.53 16.34 1.46
N GLY A 154 -23.29 16.44 1.95
CA GLY A 154 -22.09 16.45 1.12
C GLY A 154 -21.04 17.45 1.60
N VAL A 155 -19.92 17.59 0.87
CA VAL A 155 -18.82 18.52 1.19
C VAL A 155 -18.25 19.16 -0.09
N ALA A 156 -17.52 20.28 0.07
CA ALA A 156 -16.69 20.89 -0.97
C ALA A 156 -17.41 21.19 -2.31
N GLY A 157 -18.62 21.76 -2.25
CA GLY A 157 -19.38 22.21 -3.43
C GLY A 157 -20.31 21.17 -4.05
N TYR A 158 -20.21 19.89 -3.67
CA TYR A 158 -21.14 18.83 -4.07
C TYR A 158 -22.08 18.48 -2.91
N ARG A 159 -22.98 19.41 -2.58
CA ARG A 159 -24.03 19.19 -1.56
C ARG A 159 -25.34 18.72 -2.22
N ILE A 160 -26.09 17.88 -1.56
CA ILE A 160 -27.45 17.49 -1.94
C ILE A 160 -28.38 18.23 -0.99
N ASP A 161 -29.40 18.88 -1.53
CA ASP A 161 -30.23 19.80 -0.76
C ASP A 161 -30.94 19.06 0.38
N LEU A 162 -31.55 17.90 0.09
CA LEU A 162 -32.14 17.02 1.09
C LEU A 162 -31.82 15.53 0.81
N GLY A 163 -31.21 14.82 1.77
CA GLY A 163 -31.05 13.37 1.73
C GLY A 163 -32.16 12.65 2.49
N VAL A 164 -32.85 11.70 1.85
CA VAL A 164 -33.85 10.84 2.50
C VAL A 164 -33.15 9.71 3.23
N ILE A 165 -33.24 9.68 4.55
CA ILE A 165 -32.61 8.66 5.40
C ILE A 165 -33.46 7.39 5.39
N ASP A 166 -32.80 6.24 5.29
CA ASP A 166 -33.48 4.96 5.46
C ASP A 166 -33.84 4.71 6.93
N ASN A 167 -35.14 4.49 7.20
CA ASN A 167 -35.63 4.15 8.54
C ASN A 167 -35.21 2.74 8.99
N MET A 168 -35.01 1.82 8.05
CA MET A 168 -34.62 0.43 8.35
C MET A 168 -33.11 0.32 8.61
N LEU A 169 -32.31 1.18 7.97
CA LEU A 169 -30.84 1.17 8.04
C LEU A 169 -30.29 2.59 8.29
N PRO A 170 -30.21 3.01 9.56
CA PRO A 170 -29.69 4.33 9.94
C PRO A 170 -28.27 4.55 9.43
N GLY A 171 -28.01 5.64 8.69
CA GLY A 171 -26.69 5.97 8.14
C GLY A 171 -26.54 5.76 6.63
N ARG A 172 -27.57 5.21 5.97
CA ARG A 172 -27.71 5.19 4.51
C ARG A 172 -28.81 6.15 4.04
N TYR A 173 -28.65 6.67 2.83
CA TYR A 173 -29.68 7.46 2.14
C TYR A 173 -30.36 6.64 1.05
N LEU A 174 -31.69 6.74 0.96
CA LEU A 174 -32.51 6.11 -0.08
C LEU A 174 -32.43 6.88 -1.39
N CYS A 175 -32.51 8.21 -1.31
CA CYS A 175 -32.33 9.10 -2.44
C CYS A 175 -31.89 10.49 -1.96
N GLY A 176 -31.29 11.25 -2.87
CA GLY A 176 -31.07 12.67 -2.72
C GLY A 176 -32.16 13.45 -3.46
N ILE A 177 -32.67 14.53 -2.87
CA ILE A 177 -33.61 15.46 -3.49
C ILE A 177 -32.84 16.73 -3.81
N GLY A 178 -32.90 17.14 -5.07
CA GLY A 178 -32.41 18.43 -5.53
C GLY A 178 -33.57 19.39 -5.75
N CYS A 179 -33.55 20.54 -5.08
CA CYS A 179 -34.49 21.63 -5.25
C CYS A 179 -33.85 22.73 -6.11
N ASP A 180 -34.65 23.40 -6.95
CA ASP A 180 -34.21 24.60 -7.66
C ASP A 180 -34.20 25.82 -6.71
N GLY A 181 -33.19 25.90 -5.86
CA GLY A 181 -32.95 27.02 -4.93
C GLY A 181 -32.07 28.15 -5.51
N ALA A 182 -31.80 29.21 -4.73
CA ALA A 182 -30.94 30.32 -5.16
C ALA A 182 -29.49 29.91 -5.52
N MET A 183 -28.99 28.79 -4.95
CA MET A 183 -27.72 28.16 -5.35
C MET A 183 -27.75 27.51 -6.74
N TYR A 184 -28.92 27.33 -7.35
CA TYR A 184 -29.08 26.89 -8.73
C TYR A 184 -28.49 27.88 -9.75
N HIS A 185 -28.32 29.14 -9.33
CA HIS A 185 -27.81 30.24 -10.16
C HIS A 185 -26.30 30.51 -10.00
N SER A 186 -25.59 29.80 -9.11
CA SER A 186 -24.21 30.17 -8.75
C SER A 186 -23.11 29.47 -9.58
N SER A 187 -23.45 28.63 -10.55
CA SER A 187 -22.48 27.90 -11.40
C SER A 187 -22.39 28.48 -12.82
N GLU A 188 -21.17 28.64 -13.34
CA GLU A 188 -20.86 29.43 -14.55
C GLU A 188 -21.52 28.93 -15.86
N THR A 189 -21.88 27.64 -15.99
CA THR A 189 -22.56 27.13 -17.19
C THR A 189 -23.76 26.23 -16.87
N ALA A 190 -24.78 26.23 -17.74
CA ALA A 190 -25.98 25.38 -17.60
C ALA A 190 -25.69 23.87 -17.78
N ARG A 191 -24.65 23.52 -18.54
CA ARG A 191 -24.31 22.13 -18.87
C ARG A 191 -23.65 21.40 -17.70
N ASP A 192 -22.78 22.11 -16.98
CA ASP A 192 -22.14 21.60 -15.76
C ASP A 192 -23.16 21.47 -14.60
N ARG A 193 -24.17 22.36 -14.57
CA ARG A 193 -25.26 22.38 -13.58
C ARG A 193 -26.15 21.15 -13.62
N ASP A 194 -26.63 20.77 -14.80
CA ASP A 194 -27.76 19.84 -14.89
C ASP A 194 -27.34 18.41 -15.22
N ARG A 195 -26.35 18.23 -16.09
CA ARG A 195 -25.99 16.90 -16.59
C ARG A 195 -24.81 16.31 -15.86
N LEU A 196 -23.73 17.10 -15.66
CA LEU A 196 -22.50 16.58 -15.08
C LEU A 196 -22.66 16.29 -13.59
N ARG A 197 -23.29 17.19 -12.82
CA ARG A 197 -23.49 17.01 -11.38
C ARG A 197 -24.33 15.78 -11.06
N GLN A 198 -25.47 15.63 -11.74
CA GLN A 198 -26.33 14.46 -11.58
C GLN A 198 -25.59 13.17 -11.97
N GLN A 199 -24.92 13.16 -13.13
CA GLN A 199 -24.14 12.00 -13.58
C GLN A 199 -23.03 11.60 -12.58
N VAL A 200 -22.35 12.57 -11.97
CA VAL A 200 -21.30 12.29 -10.98
C VAL A 200 -21.89 11.69 -9.70
N LEU A 201 -23.01 12.23 -9.21
CA LEU A 201 -23.68 11.70 -8.02
C LEU A 201 -24.25 10.29 -8.29
N GLU A 202 -24.88 10.09 -9.44
CA GLU A 202 -25.41 8.79 -9.87
C GLU A 202 -24.29 7.76 -10.08
N ALA A 203 -23.16 8.16 -10.67
CA ALA A 203 -21.98 7.30 -10.78
C ALA A 203 -21.39 6.90 -9.41
N ARG A 204 -21.66 7.69 -8.36
CA ARG A 204 -21.31 7.40 -6.97
C ARG A 204 -22.41 6.65 -6.20
N GLY A 205 -23.45 6.19 -6.91
CA GLY A 205 -24.51 5.36 -6.35
C GLY A 205 -25.68 6.13 -5.74
N TRP A 206 -25.76 7.45 -5.93
CA TRP A 206 -26.93 8.22 -5.50
C TRP A 206 -28.08 8.08 -6.50
N THR A 207 -29.29 7.86 -5.99
CA THR A 207 -30.50 8.13 -6.76
C THR A 207 -30.91 9.58 -6.50
N ILE A 208 -30.81 10.43 -7.52
CA ILE A 208 -31.17 11.85 -7.40
C ILE A 208 -32.56 12.08 -7.98
N TYR A 209 -33.48 12.60 -7.16
CA TYR A 209 -34.78 13.10 -7.60
C TYR A 209 -34.75 14.62 -7.65
N ARG A 210 -35.05 15.17 -8.81
CA ARG A 210 -35.08 16.62 -9.00
C ARG A 210 -36.50 17.14 -8.87
N LEU A 211 -36.67 18.12 -8.01
CA LEU A 211 -37.94 18.75 -7.74
C LEU A 211 -37.87 20.23 -8.13
N TRP A 212 -38.69 20.61 -9.10
CA TRP A 212 -38.79 21.98 -9.59
C TRP A 212 -39.89 22.73 -8.86
N SER A 213 -39.59 23.94 -8.40
CA SER A 213 -40.50 24.85 -7.72
C SER A 213 -41.75 25.13 -8.54
N THR A 214 -41.60 25.25 -9.87
CA THR A 214 -42.73 25.46 -10.79
C THR A 214 -43.68 24.27 -10.85
N ASP A 215 -43.14 23.06 -10.81
CA ASP A 215 -43.93 21.83 -10.88
C ASP A 215 -44.55 21.51 -9.53
N TRP A 216 -43.83 21.79 -8.45
CA TRP A 216 -44.35 21.72 -7.09
C TRP A 216 -45.52 22.67 -6.85
N PHE A 217 -45.42 23.91 -7.35
CA PHE A 217 -46.50 24.88 -7.20
C PHE A 217 -47.75 24.48 -8.01
N LYS A 218 -47.57 23.84 -9.18
CA LYS A 218 -48.68 23.42 -10.06
C LYS A 218 -49.35 22.13 -9.59
N ASP A 219 -48.57 21.14 -9.15
CA ASP A 219 -49.04 19.81 -8.79
C ASP A 219 -48.21 19.25 -7.63
N ARG A 220 -48.44 19.81 -6.43
CA ARG A 220 -47.71 19.44 -5.22
C ARG A 220 -47.91 17.96 -4.88
N GLU A 221 -49.15 17.52 -4.78
CA GLU A 221 -49.52 16.16 -4.44
C GLU A 221 -48.95 15.13 -5.42
N GLY A 222 -49.05 15.36 -6.74
CA GLY A 222 -48.52 14.45 -7.75
C GLY A 222 -46.99 14.35 -7.72
N GLN A 223 -46.28 15.45 -7.44
CA GLN A 223 -44.82 15.41 -7.26
C GLN A 223 -44.40 14.60 -6.02
N ILE A 224 -45.15 14.73 -4.92
CA ILE A 224 -44.88 13.95 -3.71
C ILE A 224 -45.16 12.46 -3.95
N GLU A 225 -46.25 12.11 -4.62
CA GLU A 225 -46.55 10.70 -4.94
C GLU A 225 -45.47 10.07 -5.81
N ARG A 226 -44.97 10.79 -6.82
CA ARG A 226 -43.84 10.32 -7.65
C ARG A 226 -42.59 10.08 -6.82
N LEU A 227 -42.24 11.01 -5.93
CA LEU A 227 -41.11 10.86 -5.02
C LEU A 227 -41.29 9.68 -4.06
N LEU A 228 -42.47 9.51 -3.47
CA LEU A 228 -42.76 8.37 -2.58
C LEU A 228 -42.69 7.03 -3.32
N ASN A 229 -43.18 6.96 -4.56
CA ASN A 229 -43.06 5.78 -5.39
C ASN A 229 -41.60 5.45 -5.71
N LEU A 230 -40.79 6.46 -6.00
CA LEU A 230 -39.35 6.28 -6.21
C LEU A 230 -38.66 5.78 -4.94
N ILE A 231 -38.96 6.35 -3.78
CA ILE A 231 -38.43 5.91 -2.49
C ILE A 231 -38.82 4.45 -2.22
N LYS A 232 -40.07 4.08 -2.50
CA LYS A 232 -40.56 2.70 -2.34
C LYS A 232 -39.84 1.73 -3.28
N GLN A 233 -39.63 2.11 -4.53
CA GLN A 233 -38.85 1.30 -5.49
C GLN A 233 -37.39 1.16 -5.06
N ALA A 234 -36.78 2.23 -4.55
CA ALA A 234 -35.42 2.20 -4.00
C ALA A 234 -35.31 1.28 -2.77
N GLN A 235 -36.31 1.29 -1.88
CA GLN A 235 -36.36 0.37 -0.74
C GLN A 235 -36.45 -1.10 -1.19
N LEU A 236 -37.30 -1.40 -2.18
CA LEU A 236 -37.47 -2.76 -2.70
C LEU A 236 -36.20 -3.27 -3.40
N SER A 237 -35.54 -2.44 -4.20
CA SER A 237 -34.30 -2.83 -4.87
C SER A 237 -33.17 -3.08 -3.88
N ILE A 238 -33.09 -2.29 -2.80
CA ILE A 238 -32.13 -2.48 -1.71
C ILE A 238 -32.39 -3.79 -0.97
N GLN A 239 -33.65 -4.10 -0.64
CA GLN A 239 -33.99 -5.37 0.03
C GLN A 239 -33.61 -6.58 -0.83
N ALA A 240 -33.86 -6.51 -2.14
CA ALA A 240 -33.48 -7.57 -3.08
C ALA A 240 -31.94 -7.74 -3.17
N GLN A 241 -31.20 -6.63 -3.19
CA GLN A 241 -29.72 -6.66 -3.17
C GLN A 241 -29.18 -7.30 -1.88
N GLN A 242 -29.75 -6.97 -0.72
CA GLN A 242 -29.32 -7.53 0.56
C GLN A 242 -29.58 -9.04 0.65
N LEU A 243 -30.71 -9.50 0.14
CA LEU A 243 -31.01 -10.93 0.08
C LEU A 243 -29.98 -11.66 -0.79
N ALA A 244 -29.68 -11.12 -1.97
CA ALA A 244 -28.68 -11.67 -2.88
C ALA A 244 -27.24 -11.65 -2.29
N GLU A 245 -26.86 -10.58 -1.60
CA GLU A 245 -25.56 -10.49 -0.91
C GLU A 245 -25.44 -11.51 0.22
N THR A 246 -26.52 -11.76 0.97
CA THR A 246 -26.57 -12.76 2.04
C THR A 246 -26.42 -14.16 1.44
N GLU A 247 -27.18 -14.48 0.39
CA GLU A 247 -27.07 -15.76 -0.32
C GLU A 247 -25.69 -16.00 -0.95
N ALA A 248 -25.04 -14.94 -1.45
CA ALA A 248 -23.69 -15.03 -1.99
C ALA A 248 -22.64 -15.25 -0.89
N ARG A 249 -22.82 -14.63 0.27
CA ARG A 249 -21.96 -14.80 1.44
C ARG A 249 -22.07 -16.22 2.00
N ASP A 250 -23.27 -16.77 2.09
CA ASP A 250 -23.50 -18.12 2.57
C ASP A 250 -22.90 -19.16 1.61
N ARG A 251 -22.98 -18.94 0.29
CA ARG A 251 -22.28 -19.76 -0.71
C ARG A 251 -20.76 -19.71 -0.55
N LEU A 252 -20.19 -18.52 -0.36
CA LEU A 252 -18.74 -18.36 -0.14
C LEU A 252 -18.25 -19.02 1.15
N ALA A 253 -19.06 -19.01 2.22
CA ALA A 253 -18.76 -19.72 3.46
C ALA A 253 -18.74 -21.24 3.25
N SER A 254 -19.75 -21.78 2.55
CA SER A 254 -19.81 -23.22 2.25
C SER A 254 -18.66 -23.73 1.37
N LEU A 255 -18.13 -22.89 0.46
CA LEU A 255 -16.93 -23.19 -0.33
C LEU A 255 -15.65 -23.20 0.51
N GLY A 256 -15.55 -22.34 1.52
CA GLY A 256 -14.40 -22.31 2.44
C GLY A 256 -14.33 -23.55 3.33
N GLU A 257 -15.48 -24.01 3.82
CA GLU A 257 -15.58 -25.23 4.64
C GLU A 257 -15.22 -26.50 3.85
N ALA A 258 -15.55 -26.56 2.56
CA ALA A 258 -15.20 -27.69 1.69
C ALA A 258 -13.67 -27.80 1.45
N ILE A 259 -12.95 -26.67 1.35
CA ILE A 259 -11.50 -26.63 1.16
C ILE A 259 -10.77 -27.09 2.45
N GLU A 260 -11.28 -26.70 3.63
CA GLU A 260 -10.72 -27.15 4.92
C GLU A 260 -10.97 -28.64 5.20
N GLN A 261 -11.99 -29.25 4.58
CA GLN A 261 -12.23 -30.70 4.65
C GLN A 261 -11.30 -31.49 3.72
N GLU A 262 -11.03 -31.02 2.50
CA GLU A 262 -10.07 -31.68 1.58
C GLU A 262 -8.62 -31.63 2.10
N GLU A 263 -8.22 -30.55 2.78
CA GLU A 263 -6.88 -30.46 3.41
C GLU A 263 -6.72 -31.38 4.64
N ASN A 264 -7.80 -31.69 5.36
CA ASN A 264 -7.75 -32.59 6.51
C ASN A 264 -7.83 -34.08 6.13
N GLU A 265 -8.44 -34.43 4.99
CA GLU A 265 -8.49 -35.83 4.52
C GLU A 265 -7.20 -36.28 3.80
N SER A 266 -6.38 -35.33 3.33
CA SER A 266 -5.13 -35.62 2.61
C SER A 266 -3.88 -35.73 3.52
N GLY A 267 -4.05 -35.58 4.84
CA GLY A 267 -2.96 -35.42 5.81
C GLY A 267 -2.45 -36.68 6.50
N ASP A 268 -3.00 -37.87 6.20
CA ASP A 268 -2.59 -39.12 6.87
C ASP A 268 -2.26 -40.21 5.84
N THR A 269 -1.02 -40.24 5.36
CA THR A 269 -0.25 -41.45 5.08
C THR A 269 1.15 -41.10 4.58
N GLY A 270 2.17 -41.63 5.26
CA GLY A 270 3.45 -41.92 4.62
C GLY A 270 4.71 -41.25 5.19
N GLU A 271 4.98 -41.43 6.48
CA GLU A 271 6.38 -41.55 6.92
C GLU A 271 6.92 -42.93 6.51
N ALA A 272 8.15 -42.93 5.97
CA ALA A 272 9.03 -44.07 5.64
C ALA A 272 9.12 -44.47 4.15
N ALA A 273 10.09 -43.86 3.44
CA ALA A 273 11.08 -44.58 2.63
C ALA A 273 12.19 -43.63 2.14
N LEU A 274 13.39 -43.77 2.71
CA LEU A 274 14.64 -43.38 2.05
C LEU A 274 14.85 -44.26 0.81
N ALA A 275 15.14 -43.66 -0.35
CA ALA A 275 16.21 -44.12 -1.24
C ALA A 275 16.51 -43.10 -2.35
N SER A 276 17.75 -42.56 -2.28
CA SER A 276 18.65 -42.21 -3.39
C SER A 276 18.18 -41.31 -4.54
N ASN A 277 18.68 -40.07 -4.53
CA ASN A 277 19.41 -39.55 -5.70
C ASN A 277 20.65 -38.77 -5.22
N PRO A 278 21.86 -39.05 -5.71
CA PRO A 278 23.11 -38.42 -5.28
C PRO A 278 23.30 -37.05 -5.98
N GLU A 279 24.24 -36.25 -5.46
CA GLU A 279 24.66 -34.92 -5.93
C GLU A 279 23.94 -33.69 -5.34
N LYS A 280 24.05 -33.51 -4.03
CA LYS A 280 24.23 -32.15 -3.48
C LYS A 280 25.73 -31.90 -3.32
N LYS A 281 26.40 -31.42 -4.38
CA LYS A 281 27.67 -30.71 -4.20
C LYS A 281 27.37 -29.52 -3.28
N SER A 282 27.99 -29.52 -2.10
CA SER A 282 27.91 -28.43 -1.12
C SER A 282 28.28 -27.10 -1.79
N LEU A 283 27.28 -26.30 -2.16
CA LEU A 283 27.49 -24.95 -2.68
C LEU A 283 28.25 -24.13 -1.63
N ALA A 284 29.36 -23.50 -2.04
CA ALA A 284 30.15 -22.62 -1.19
C ALA A 284 29.24 -21.56 -0.54
N GLN A 285 29.23 -21.48 0.78
CA GLN A 285 28.35 -20.54 1.50
C GLN A 285 28.99 -19.14 1.50
N ALA A 286 28.25 -18.13 1.01
CA ALA A 286 28.66 -16.74 1.10
C ALA A 286 28.57 -16.25 2.56
N ALA A 287 29.53 -15.43 2.99
CA ALA A 287 29.50 -14.84 4.33
C ALA A 287 28.30 -13.87 4.48
N PRO A 288 27.68 -13.73 5.66
CA PRO A 288 26.57 -12.79 5.86
C PRO A 288 27.03 -11.34 5.72
N TYR A 289 26.19 -10.48 5.14
CA TYR A 289 26.42 -9.04 5.08
C TYR A 289 26.24 -8.41 6.46
N VAL A 290 27.25 -7.67 6.93
CA VAL A 290 27.27 -7.02 8.24
C VAL A 290 27.11 -5.52 8.05
N LEU A 291 26.05 -4.96 8.63
CA LEU A 291 25.85 -3.51 8.68
C LEU A 291 26.83 -2.88 9.69
N ALA A 292 27.46 -1.78 9.29
CA ALA A 292 28.25 -0.93 10.16
C ALA A 292 27.37 -0.40 11.29
N LYS A 293 27.91 -0.42 12.52
CA LYS A 293 27.22 0.19 13.65
C LYS A 293 27.15 1.70 13.41
N THR A 294 25.94 2.26 13.43
CA THR A 294 25.69 3.69 13.28
C THR A 294 25.21 4.29 14.61
N PRO A 295 26.10 4.50 15.60
CA PRO A 295 25.72 5.16 16.84
C PRO A 295 25.23 6.59 16.56
N LEU A 296 24.25 7.06 17.33
CA LEU A 296 23.81 8.46 17.28
C LEU A 296 24.90 9.33 17.92
N LEU A 297 25.75 9.95 17.10
CA LEU A 297 26.92 10.70 17.56
C LEU A 297 26.66 12.21 17.61
N TYR A 298 25.80 12.73 16.73
CA TYR A 298 25.58 14.16 16.58
C TYR A 298 24.08 14.51 16.62
N PRO A 299 23.37 14.18 17.71
CA PRO A 299 21.95 14.50 17.83
C PRO A 299 21.72 16.02 17.78
N GLY A 300 20.76 16.45 16.97
CA GLY A 300 20.33 17.86 16.89
C GLY A 300 21.24 18.80 16.11
N GLN A 301 22.31 18.30 15.47
CA GLN A 301 23.11 19.10 14.54
C GLN A 301 22.58 18.95 13.11
N ASP A 302 22.61 20.02 12.31
CA ASP A 302 22.28 19.92 10.88
C ASP A 302 23.46 19.28 10.12
N LEU A 303 23.18 18.17 9.42
CA LEU A 303 24.15 17.47 8.59
C LEU A 303 24.65 18.35 7.42
N ASN A 304 23.83 19.26 6.90
CA ASN A 304 24.22 20.15 5.81
C ASN A 304 25.25 21.19 6.24
N GLU A 305 25.19 21.60 7.51
CA GLU A 305 26.10 22.58 8.12
C GLU A 305 27.30 21.92 8.81
N ALA A 306 27.26 20.60 9.02
CA ALA A 306 28.32 19.85 9.67
C ALA A 306 29.67 20.00 8.93
N PRO A 307 30.80 20.13 9.66
CA PRO A 307 32.13 20.19 9.06
C PRO A 307 32.42 18.98 8.17
N ALA A 308 33.00 19.21 6.99
CA ALA A 308 33.32 18.16 6.02
C ALA A 308 34.20 17.04 6.62
N SER A 309 35.09 17.38 7.55
CA SER A 309 35.94 16.42 8.27
C SER A 309 35.15 15.40 9.09
N ARG A 310 34.01 15.79 9.70
CA ARG A 310 33.16 14.86 10.47
C ARG A 310 32.40 13.91 9.55
N ILE A 311 31.89 14.44 8.44
CA ILE A 311 31.19 13.63 7.42
C ILE A 311 32.20 12.63 6.81
N SER A 312 33.40 13.09 6.45
CA SER A 312 34.50 12.26 5.97
C SER A 312 34.88 11.16 6.97
N HIS A 313 35.01 11.48 8.25
CA HIS A 313 35.29 10.49 9.28
C HIS A 313 34.19 9.42 9.39
N ALA A 314 32.92 9.84 9.38
CA ALA A 314 31.79 8.92 9.38
C ALA A 314 31.75 8.02 8.13
N ILE A 315 32.03 8.58 6.95
CA ILE A 315 32.13 7.83 5.70
C ILE A 315 33.21 6.75 5.82
N ASN A 316 34.43 7.11 6.24
CA ASN A 316 35.55 6.18 6.34
C ASN A 316 35.27 5.02 7.31
N GLU A 317 34.61 5.28 8.44
CA GLU A 317 34.24 4.20 9.38
C GLU A 317 33.20 3.23 8.81
N ILE A 318 32.24 3.73 8.00
CA ILE A 318 31.23 2.89 7.36
C ILE A 318 31.86 2.10 6.21
N VAL A 319 32.66 2.76 5.37
CA VAL A 319 33.36 2.15 4.22
C VAL A 319 34.29 1.03 4.68
N ALA A 320 35.03 1.21 5.79
CA ALA A 320 35.90 0.18 6.34
C ALA A 320 35.19 -1.13 6.74
N VAL A 321 33.86 -1.11 6.91
CA VAL A 321 33.06 -2.28 7.30
C VAL A 321 32.19 -2.79 6.16
N GLU A 322 31.50 -1.90 5.44
CA GLU A 322 30.47 -2.25 4.47
C GLU A 322 30.95 -2.23 3.00
N ALA A 323 32.15 -1.74 2.69
CA ALA A 323 32.61 -1.65 1.30
C ALA A 323 32.74 -3.03 0.62
N PRO A 324 32.40 -3.14 -0.67
CA PRO A 324 31.80 -2.11 -1.52
C PRO A 324 30.32 -1.86 -1.17
N LEU A 325 29.89 -0.59 -1.23
CA LEU A 325 28.50 -0.19 -0.97
C LEU A 325 28.04 0.97 -1.87
N HIS A 326 26.74 1.01 -2.16
CA HIS A 326 26.14 2.04 -2.99
C HIS A 326 26.02 3.38 -2.22
N ILE A 327 26.21 4.53 -2.89
CA ILE A 327 26.22 5.87 -2.24
C ILE A 327 24.92 6.14 -1.46
N LYS A 328 23.76 5.68 -1.96
CA LYS A 328 22.47 5.81 -1.24
C LYS A 328 22.46 5.10 0.11
N ASP A 329 23.03 3.90 0.20
CA ASP A 329 23.08 3.15 1.45
C ASP A 329 24.11 3.78 2.40
N LEU A 330 25.27 4.19 1.87
CA LEU A 330 26.24 5.00 2.63
C LEU A 330 25.61 6.28 3.20
N ALA A 331 24.87 7.02 2.38
CA ALA A 331 24.24 8.26 2.79
C ALA A 331 23.20 8.04 3.90
N SER A 332 22.43 6.95 3.83
CA SER A 332 21.50 6.56 4.90
C SER A 332 22.24 6.26 6.22
N ARG A 333 23.42 5.63 6.16
CA ARG A 333 24.21 5.24 7.34
C ARG A 333 24.87 6.46 7.98
N VAL A 334 25.37 7.37 7.15
CA VAL A 334 25.90 8.66 7.59
C VAL A 334 24.79 9.48 8.25
N ALA A 335 23.63 9.64 7.59
CA ALA A 335 22.51 10.42 8.11
C ALA A 335 21.96 9.89 9.44
N ALA A 336 21.96 8.57 9.63
CA ALA A 336 21.56 7.94 10.89
C ALA A 336 22.40 8.39 12.09
N ARG A 337 23.70 8.71 11.89
CA ARG A 337 24.57 9.23 12.97
C ARG A 337 24.20 10.64 13.44
N TRP A 338 23.47 11.39 12.62
CA TRP A 338 22.89 12.70 12.94
C TRP A 338 21.41 12.60 13.38
N GLY A 339 20.86 11.39 13.48
CA GLY A 339 19.47 11.16 13.90
C GLY A 339 18.43 11.26 12.79
N TYR A 340 18.85 11.29 11.52
CA TYR A 340 17.94 11.33 10.39
C TYR A 340 17.61 9.93 9.87
N ASN A 341 16.32 9.62 9.75
CA ASN A 341 15.83 8.37 9.18
C ASN A 341 15.67 8.41 7.65
N VAL A 342 15.66 9.61 7.06
CA VAL A 342 15.46 9.84 5.62
C VAL A 342 16.49 10.84 5.11
N VAL A 343 17.07 10.56 3.95
CA VAL A 343 18.05 11.43 3.29
C VAL A 343 17.34 12.25 2.20
N GLY A 344 17.22 13.57 2.41
CA GLY A 344 16.76 14.52 1.40
C GLY A 344 17.85 14.89 0.38
N SER A 345 17.45 15.60 -0.68
CA SER A 345 18.35 15.99 -1.78
C SER A 345 19.53 16.88 -1.35
N GLY A 346 19.32 17.77 -0.37
CA GLY A 346 20.38 18.61 0.20
C GLY A 346 21.45 17.79 0.92
N MET A 347 21.02 16.89 1.81
CA MET A 347 21.92 15.99 2.54
C MET A 347 22.67 15.06 1.58
N MET A 348 21.99 14.50 0.58
CA MET A 348 22.63 13.67 -0.44
C MET A 348 23.71 14.44 -1.21
N ARG A 349 23.42 15.69 -1.61
CA ARG A 349 24.37 16.56 -2.31
C ARG A 349 25.60 16.85 -1.43
N ARG A 350 25.38 17.15 -0.14
CA ARG A 350 26.46 17.42 0.81
C ARG A 350 27.34 16.20 1.02
N ILE A 351 26.75 15.03 1.24
CA ILE A 351 27.48 13.76 1.42
C ILE A 351 28.27 13.43 0.15
N ARG A 352 27.66 13.56 -1.03
CA ARG A 352 28.34 13.32 -2.33
C ARG A 352 29.54 14.26 -2.53
N SER A 353 29.40 15.54 -2.19
CA SER A 353 30.53 16.49 -2.28
C SER A 353 31.71 16.06 -1.42
N VAL A 354 31.47 15.62 -0.17
CA VAL A 354 32.54 15.15 0.73
C VAL A 354 33.13 13.83 0.24
N LEU A 355 32.30 12.97 -0.35
CA LEU A 355 32.73 11.71 -0.95
C LEU A 355 33.69 11.93 -2.13
N GLU A 356 33.37 12.90 -3.00
CA GLU A 356 34.23 13.29 -4.12
C GLU A 356 35.57 13.87 -3.64
N ASP A 357 35.57 14.62 -2.54
CA ASP A 357 36.80 15.10 -1.88
C ASP A 357 37.66 13.95 -1.31
N ASP A 358 37.02 12.99 -0.64
CA ASP A 358 37.71 11.82 -0.09
C ASP A 358 38.25 10.90 -1.19
N ALA A 359 37.57 10.81 -2.33
CA ALA A 359 38.05 10.10 -3.52
C ALA A 359 39.27 10.81 -4.14
N ARG A 360 39.25 12.14 -4.25
CA ARG A 360 40.41 12.92 -4.74
C ARG A 360 41.65 12.77 -3.88
N THR A 361 41.46 12.60 -2.57
CA THR A 361 42.56 12.40 -1.60
C THR A 361 42.95 10.93 -1.44
N ALA A 362 42.43 10.04 -2.29
CA ALA A 362 42.70 8.59 -2.29
C ALA A 362 42.38 7.87 -0.97
N LYS A 363 41.51 8.44 -0.12
CA LYS A 363 41.03 7.79 1.11
C LYS A 363 40.02 6.68 0.81
N ILE A 364 39.28 6.84 -0.27
CA ILE A 364 38.29 5.90 -0.78
C ILE A 364 38.42 5.86 -2.31
N LEU A 365 37.86 4.82 -2.93
CA LEU A 365 37.71 4.76 -4.39
C LEU A 365 36.23 4.89 -4.74
N LEU A 366 35.92 5.68 -5.76
CA LEU A 366 34.57 5.94 -6.23
C LEU A 366 34.47 5.50 -7.68
N GLU A 367 33.72 4.43 -7.94
CA GLU A 367 33.44 3.94 -9.29
C GLU A 367 31.94 4.02 -9.56
N GLY A 368 31.54 4.97 -10.40
CA GLY A 368 30.13 5.28 -10.64
C GLY A 368 29.41 5.68 -9.34
N ASP A 369 28.37 4.91 -8.98
CA ASP A 369 27.57 5.10 -7.76
C ASP A 369 28.00 4.16 -6.61
N PHE A 370 29.17 3.53 -6.69
CA PHE A 370 29.70 2.61 -5.68
C PHE A 370 30.99 3.10 -5.05
N VAL A 371 31.09 2.88 -3.74
CA VAL A 371 32.22 3.29 -2.91
C VAL A 371 32.99 2.06 -2.45
N PHE A 372 34.30 2.06 -2.68
CA PHE A 372 35.23 1.01 -2.29
C PHE A 372 36.23 1.55 -1.27
N ASP A 373 36.69 0.66 -0.40
CA ASP A 373 37.79 0.94 0.50
C ASP A 373 39.11 0.89 -0.29
N SER A 374 39.90 1.97 -0.25
CA SER A 374 41.17 2.05 -0.98
C SER A 374 42.20 1.03 -0.48
N LYS A 375 42.03 0.49 0.73
CA LYS A 375 42.90 -0.56 1.30
C LYS A 375 42.52 -1.97 0.88
N SER A 376 41.29 -2.18 0.43
CA SER A 376 40.69 -3.51 0.22
C SER A 376 40.14 -3.73 -1.20
N ALA A 377 40.40 -2.79 -2.12
CA ALA A 377 39.84 -2.75 -3.47
C ALA A 377 40.08 -4.04 -4.29
N GLU A 378 41.19 -4.74 -4.04
CA GLU A 378 41.56 -5.96 -4.78
C GLU A 378 40.79 -7.22 -4.35
N ARG A 379 40.04 -7.20 -3.24
CA ARG A 379 39.34 -8.39 -2.71
C ARG A 379 37.89 -8.09 -2.36
N VAL A 380 37.04 -8.08 -3.39
CA VAL A 380 35.59 -8.01 -3.20
C VAL A 380 35.05 -9.40 -2.81
N ALA A 381 34.66 -9.55 -1.55
CA ALA A 381 34.08 -10.79 -1.04
C ALA A 381 32.59 -10.90 -1.38
N VAL A 382 32.13 -12.12 -1.68
CA VAL A 382 30.71 -12.43 -1.90
C VAL A 382 30.00 -12.45 -0.55
N ARG A 383 29.01 -11.57 -0.38
CA ARG A 383 28.26 -11.42 0.88
C ARG A 383 26.76 -11.63 0.67
N SER A 384 26.17 -12.51 1.46
CA SER A 384 24.73 -12.78 1.43
C SER A 384 23.94 -11.59 1.98
N ARG A 385 22.94 -11.14 1.23
CA ARG A 385 21.99 -10.07 1.61
C ARG A 385 20.73 -10.63 2.28
N ALA A 386 20.70 -11.93 2.62
CA ALA A 386 19.60 -12.54 3.35
C ALA A 386 19.30 -11.77 4.65
N GLY A 387 18.02 -11.42 4.85
CA GLY A 387 17.57 -10.63 6.02
C GLY A 387 17.78 -9.12 5.91
N THR A 388 18.31 -8.62 4.79
CA THR A 388 18.42 -7.17 4.52
C THR A 388 17.42 -6.72 3.45
N ASN A 389 17.07 -5.42 3.45
CA ASN A 389 16.21 -4.80 2.44
C ASN A 389 17.03 -4.11 1.31
N ILE A 390 18.26 -4.54 1.06
CA ILE A 390 19.12 -3.96 0.03
C ILE A 390 18.72 -4.54 -1.35
N PRO A 391 18.26 -3.72 -2.30
CA PRO A 391 17.85 -4.20 -3.61
C PRO A 391 19.07 -4.55 -4.50
N ALA A 392 18.84 -5.38 -5.53
CA ALA A 392 19.90 -5.92 -6.40
C ALA A 392 20.70 -4.84 -7.17
N ASP A 393 20.09 -3.71 -7.50
CA ASP A 393 20.72 -2.56 -8.16
C ASP A 393 21.70 -1.80 -7.25
N ARG A 394 21.70 -2.09 -5.94
CA ARG A 394 22.63 -1.52 -4.96
C ARG A 394 23.75 -2.47 -4.54
N ILE A 395 23.90 -3.59 -5.25
CA ILE A 395 25.04 -4.50 -5.09
C ILE A 395 26.06 -4.14 -6.17
N ALA A 396 27.33 -4.03 -5.78
CA ALA A 396 28.40 -3.65 -6.70
C ALA A 396 28.58 -4.71 -7.80
N PRO A 397 28.82 -4.31 -9.08
CA PRO A 397 29.10 -5.24 -10.18
C PRO A 397 30.21 -6.26 -9.86
N GLU A 398 31.21 -5.84 -9.10
CA GLU A 398 32.36 -6.64 -8.68
C GLU A 398 31.96 -7.78 -7.73
N GLU A 399 30.92 -7.57 -6.89
CA GLU A 399 30.36 -8.64 -6.07
C GLU A 399 29.67 -9.69 -6.94
N TYR A 400 28.96 -9.28 -8.01
CA TYR A 400 28.35 -10.22 -8.95
C TYR A 400 29.41 -11.02 -9.71
N ARG A 401 30.50 -10.37 -10.15
CA ARG A 401 31.64 -11.05 -10.78
C ARG A 401 32.26 -12.06 -9.83
N ALA A 402 32.54 -11.68 -8.59
CA ALA A 402 33.07 -12.59 -7.58
C ALA A 402 32.13 -13.78 -7.30
N ALA A 403 30.80 -13.55 -7.27
CA ALA A 403 29.82 -14.61 -7.06
C ALA A 403 29.75 -15.59 -8.24
N ILE A 404 29.87 -15.11 -9.47
CA ILE A 404 29.94 -15.95 -10.68
C ILE A 404 31.21 -16.81 -10.65
N LEU A 405 32.36 -16.21 -10.36
CA LEU A 405 33.62 -16.95 -10.26
C LEU A 405 33.56 -18.00 -9.16
N LEU A 406 33.00 -17.68 -7.99
CA LEU A 406 32.79 -18.62 -6.88
C LEU A 406 31.87 -19.79 -7.29
N ALA A 407 30.81 -19.51 -8.05
CA ALA A 407 29.90 -20.54 -8.55
C ALA A 407 30.57 -21.48 -9.58
N LEU A 408 31.49 -20.96 -10.39
CA LEU A 408 32.19 -21.72 -11.43
C LEU A 408 33.46 -22.44 -10.95
N GLN A 409 33.91 -22.22 -9.71
CA GLN A 409 35.06 -22.92 -9.12
C GLN A 409 34.86 -24.45 -9.01
N ALA A 410 33.61 -24.94 -9.09
CA ALA A 410 33.28 -26.37 -8.98
C ALA A 410 33.65 -27.23 -10.22
N GLY A 411 34.27 -26.63 -11.25
CA GLY A 411 35.01 -27.33 -12.32
C GLY A 411 34.19 -27.84 -13.51
N ASP A 412 32.89 -28.04 -13.35
CA ASP A 412 32.00 -28.51 -14.42
C ASP A 412 31.30 -27.32 -15.08
N GLY A 413 31.14 -27.33 -16.41
CA GLY A 413 30.40 -26.29 -17.13
C GLY A 413 28.97 -26.17 -16.59
N ILE A 414 28.53 -24.94 -16.35
CA ILE A 414 27.21 -24.64 -15.78
C ILE A 414 26.35 -23.92 -16.82
N ASP A 415 25.13 -24.43 -17.05
CA ASP A 415 24.15 -23.73 -17.89
C ASP A 415 23.84 -22.32 -17.35
N ARG A 416 23.60 -21.35 -18.24
CA ARG A 416 23.38 -19.94 -17.87
C ARG A 416 22.24 -19.80 -16.86
N LYS A 417 21.14 -20.54 -17.00
CA LYS A 417 20.00 -20.48 -16.08
C LYS A 417 20.36 -21.04 -14.70
N THR A 418 21.14 -22.12 -14.66
CA THR A 418 21.64 -22.72 -13.42
C THR A 418 22.62 -21.79 -12.72
N LEU A 419 23.53 -21.15 -13.46
CA LEU A 419 24.47 -20.17 -12.92
C LEU A 419 23.76 -18.97 -12.27
N VAL A 420 22.74 -18.42 -12.94
CA VAL A 420 21.91 -17.33 -12.39
C VAL A 420 21.23 -17.76 -11.08
N ASN A 421 20.69 -18.98 -11.01
CA ASN A 421 20.06 -19.50 -9.80
C ASN A 421 21.07 -19.72 -8.66
N THR A 422 22.28 -20.18 -8.97
CA THR A 422 23.35 -20.35 -7.99
C THR A 422 23.80 -19.01 -7.43
N VAL A 423 24.06 -18.02 -8.29
CA VAL A 423 24.45 -16.65 -7.88
C VAL A 423 23.35 -16.00 -7.04
N ARG A 424 22.08 -16.15 -7.43
CA ARG A 424 20.93 -15.71 -6.62
C ARG A 424 20.97 -16.31 -5.21
N ALA A 425 21.18 -17.63 -5.11
CA ALA A 425 21.22 -18.34 -3.84
C ALA A 425 22.40 -17.86 -2.96
N LEU A 426 23.57 -17.60 -3.54
CA LEU A 426 24.73 -17.02 -2.83
C LEU A 426 24.41 -15.67 -2.20
N PHE A 427 23.71 -14.79 -2.93
CA PHE A 427 23.28 -13.50 -2.39
C PHE A 427 22.08 -13.58 -1.44
N GLY A 428 21.46 -14.75 -1.26
CA GLY A 428 20.34 -14.92 -0.34
C GLY A 428 19.00 -14.36 -0.84
N PHE A 429 18.86 -14.10 -2.15
CA PHE A 429 17.59 -13.68 -2.74
C PHE A 429 16.66 -14.88 -2.96
N SER A 430 15.39 -14.74 -2.60
CA SER A 430 14.39 -15.82 -2.73
C SER A 430 13.91 -16.03 -4.18
N ARG A 431 13.97 -15.00 -5.03
CA ARG A 431 13.54 -15.04 -6.44
C ARG A 431 14.49 -14.24 -7.32
N THR A 432 14.60 -14.62 -8.59
CA THR A 432 15.31 -13.83 -9.61
C THR A 432 14.34 -12.81 -10.21
N GLY A 433 14.40 -11.55 -9.75
CA GLY A 433 13.64 -10.46 -10.37
C GLY A 433 14.36 -9.91 -11.62
N PRO A 434 13.69 -9.10 -12.46
CA PRO A 434 14.27 -8.59 -13.71
C PRO A 434 15.55 -7.77 -13.50
N ASN A 435 15.63 -6.99 -12.41
CA ASN A 435 16.82 -6.23 -12.09
C ASN A 435 18.00 -7.13 -11.67
N LEU A 436 17.72 -8.22 -10.94
CA LEU A 436 18.75 -9.17 -10.51
C LEU A 436 19.24 -10.00 -11.70
N GLU A 437 18.31 -10.45 -12.55
CA GLU A 437 18.63 -11.18 -13.78
C GLU A 437 19.45 -10.31 -14.74
N SER A 438 19.08 -9.04 -14.91
CA SER A 438 19.84 -8.09 -15.72
C SER A 438 21.22 -7.81 -15.14
N ALA A 439 21.35 -7.62 -13.83
CA ALA A 439 22.65 -7.38 -13.17
C ALA A 439 23.59 -8.60 -13.28
N ILE A 440 23.07 -9.81 -13.04
CA ILE A 440 23.84 -11.05 -13.21
C ILE A 440 24.19 -11.26 -14.69
N GLY A 441 23.24 -11.02 -15.60
CA GLY A 441 23.46 -11.12 -17.05
C GLY A 441 24.57 -10.19 -17.53
N ALA A 442 24.55 -8.92 -17.12
CA ALA A 442 25.59 -7.94 -17.44
C ALA A 442 26.96 -8.35 -16.88
N ALA A 443 27.01 -8.90 -15.66
CA ALA A 443 28.25 -9.40 -15.08
C ALA A 443 28.81 -10.63 -15.82
N ILE A 444 27.95 -11.54 -16.30
CA ILE A 444 28.34 -12.68 -17.15
C ILE A 444 28.91 -12.17 -18.47
N GLU A 445 28.23 -11.23 -19.13
CA GLU A 445 28.66 -10.67 -20.42
C GLU A 445 30.00 -9.93 -20.28
N GLY A 446 30.21 -9.18 -19.20
CA GLY A 446 31.50 -8.56 -18.88
C GLY A 446 32.62 -9.59 -18.69
N LEU A 447 32.37 -10.67 -17.96
CA LEU A 447 33.36 -11.73 -17.76
C LEU A 447 33.68 -12.53 -19.04
N LEU A 448 32.71 -12.67 -19.96
CA LEU A 448 32.92 -13.25 -21.29
C LEU A 448 33.78 -12.32 -22.17
N ALA A 449 33.50 -11.02 -22.15
CA ALA A 449 34.28 -10.02 -22.89
C ALA A 449 35.74 -9.96 -22.41
N ASP A 450 35.95 -10.03 -21.10
CA ASP A 450 37.28 -10.05 -20.46
C ASP A 450 37.98 -11.43 -20.56
N GLN A 451 37.37 -12.40 -21.26
CA GLN A 451 37.87 -13.75 -21.46
C GLN A 451 38.18 -14.53 -20.17
N THR A 452 37.60 -14.12 -19.04
CA THR A 452 37.77 -14.81 -17.73
C THR A 452 36.93 -16.08 -17.67
N ILE A 453 35.77 -16.07 -18.34
CA ILE A 453 34.90 -17.25 -18.52
C ILE A 453 34.72 -17.50 -20.02
N GLY A 454 34.35 -18.72 -20.38
CA GLY A 454 34.06 -19.11 -21.76
C GLY A 454 32.81 -19.98 -21.86
N GLU A 455 32.11 -19.85 -22.99
CA GLU A 455 31.00 -20.74 -23.35
C GLU A 455 31.51 -21.96 -24.10
N GLY A 456 31.16 -23.15 -23.62
CA GLY A 456 31.43 -24.43 -24.27
C GLY A 456 30.15 -25.25 -24.45
N SER A 457 30.29 -26.45 -25.02
CA SER A 457 29.16 -27.37 -25.25
C SER A 457 28.43 -27.81 -23.97
N THR A 458 29.09 -27.70 -22.81
CA THR A 458 28.54 -28.04 -21.48
C THR A 458 28.10 -26.82 -20.67
N GLY A 459 28.11 -25.62 -21.26
CA GLY A 459 27.73 -24.37 -20.59
C GLY A 459 28.91 -23.42 -20.33
N ILE A 460 28.74 -22.50 -19.39
CA ILE A 460 29.72 -21.49 -19.00
C ILE A 460 30.74 -22.11 -18.04
N LYS A 461 32.03 -21.88 -18.28
CA LYS A 461 33.13 -22.35 -17.42
C LYS A 461 34.24 -21.31 -17.28
N LEU A 462 35.07 -21.45 -16.25
CA LEU A 462 36.30 -20.67 -16.13
C LEU A 462 37.24 -21.00 -17.30
N ARG A 463 37.85 -19.98 -17.89
CA ARG A 463 38.98 -20.17 -18.80
C ARG A 463 40.24 -20.34 -17.96
N THR A 464 40.83 -21.53 -18.03
CA THR A 464 42.18 -21.81 -17.52
C THR A 464 43.25 -21.27 -18.45
#